data_AF-A0A517LDZ1-F1
#
_entry.id   AF-A0A517LDZ1-F1
#
_cell.length_a   1.000
_cell.length_b   1.000
_cell.length_c   1.000
_cell.angle_alpha   90.00
_cell.angle_beta   90.00
_cell.angle_gamma   90.00
#
_symmetry.space_group_name_H-M   'P 1'
#
loop_
_entity.id
_entity.type
_entity.pdbx_description
1 polymer ?
#
loop_
_entity_poly.entity_id
_entity_poly.type
_entity_poly.pdbx_seq_one_letter_code
_entity_poly.pdbx_strand_id
1 'polypeptide(L)'
;MVLGLHARKHSRNVSTSSAHSTVKDTQTQERYQVLHYIRRKPGMSKAQFYEHWEHVHARKVALWAEKSQTAISYHQVHTSGLVIPNGSSSDWDSDPPSHGDLIQPVKFDGIAMWKVTSVEQFMETMKDQYYKDVVVADEANFMDTEGFGRGIVARFIGKTVAIVENGKSVVGSVEKDQMMALDTLMNKKDMVQFQYEPDM
;
A
#
# COMPACT_ATOMS: atom_id res chain seq x y z
N MET A 1 -24.41 -29.62 69.81
CA MET A 1 -24.24 -31.07 69.57
C MET A 1 -24.71 -31.35 68.14
N VAL A 2 -24.03 -32.25 67.41
CA VAL A 2 -24.13 -32.55 65.95
C VAL A 2 -23.26 -31.60 65.07
N LEU A 3 -22.00 -31.95 64.76
CA LEU A 3 -21.48 -32.72 63.60
C LEU A 3 -21.86 -32.04 62.26
N GLY A 4 -20.97 -31.50 61.42
CA GLY A 4 -19.66 -31.96 60.98
C GLY A 4 -19.81 -32.59 59.58
N LEU A 5 -19.26 -31.97 58.53
CA LEU A 5 -18.51 -32.63 57.43
C LEU A 5 -18.05 -31.59 56.38
N HIS A 6 -16.74 -31.42 56.27
CA HIS A 6 -16.07 -30.87 55.08
C HIS A 6 -15.93 -31.99 54.05
N ALA A 7 -16.33 -31.74 52.79
CA ALA A 7 -15.97 -32.60 51.66
C ALA A 7 -15.48 -31.76 50.48
N ARG A 8 -14.21 -32.01 50.15
CA ARG A 8 -13.39 -31.49 49.07
C ARG A 8 -13.95 -31.93 47.71
N LYS A 9 -14.05 -31.04 46.73
CA LYS A 9 -14.06 -31.42 45.30
C LYS A 9 -13.07 -30.56 44.52
N HIS A 10 -11.99 -31.22 44.10
CA HIS A 10 -11.15 -30.77 43.00
C HIS A 10 -11.99 -30.74 41.72
N SER A 11 -12.15 -29.57 41.10
CA SER A 11 -12.58 -29.46 39.72
C SER A 11 -11.35 -29.23 38.85
N ARG A 12 -11.04 -30.23 38.01
CA ARG A 12 -10.08 -30.12 36.91
C ARG A 12 -10.75 -29.28 35.81
N ASN A 13 -10.22 -28.10 35.53
CA ASN A 13 -10.56 -27.37 34.32
C ASN A 13 -9.90 -28.05 33.13
N VAL A 14 -10.70 -28.78 32.35
CA VAL A 14 -10.33 -29.24 31.01
C VAL A 14 -10.41 -28.02 30.09
N SER A 15 -9.25 -27.50 29.69
CA SER A 15 -9.16 -26.50 28.62
C SER A 15 -9.33 -27.21 27.28
N THR A 16 -10.51 -27.10 26.69
CA THR A 16 -10.74 -27.47 25.30
C THR A 16 -10.23 -26.34 24.41
N SER A 17 -8.99 -26.51 23.95
CA SER A 17 -8.42 -25.79 22.82
C SER A 17 -9.25 -26.08 21.56
N SER A 18 -10.07 -25.12 21.14
CA SER A 18 -10.69 -25.14 19.82
C SER A 18 -9.74 -24.46 18.84
N ALA A 19 -9.13 -25.28 17.98
CA ALA A 19 -8.23 -24.89 16.93
C ALA A 19 -8.85 -23.79 16.03
N HIS A 20 -8.05 -22.77 15.77
CA HIS A 20 -8.22 -21.79 14.71
C HIS A 20 -8.43 -22.49 13.36
N SER A 21 -9.62 -22.43 12.81
CA SER A 21 -9.80 -22.40 11.36
C SER A 21 -9.78 -20.94 10.94
N THR A 22 -8.58 -20.40 10.67
CA THR A 22 -8.44 -19.11 10.01
C THR A 22 -8.96 -19.27 8.59
N VAL A 23 -10.25 -18.99 8.41
CA VAL A 23 -10.76 -18.55 7.11
C VAL A 23 -9.87 -17.37 6.74
N LYS A 24 -9.08 -17.51 5.67
CA LYS A 24 -8.39 -16.36 5.08
C LYS A 24 -9.49 -15.40 4.67
N ASP A 25 -9.76 -14.44 5.55
CA ASP A 25 -10.69 -13.37 5.31
C ASP A 25 -10.23 -12.73 4.00
N THR A 26 -10.97 -12.97 2.93
CA THR A 26 -10.67 -12.41 1.61
C THR A 26 -11.21 -10.99 1.63
N GLN A 27 -10.70 -10.19 2.57
CA GLN A 27 -10.85 -8.75 2.53
C GLN A 27 -9.98 -8.28 1.39
N THR A 28 -10.61 -7.65 0.41
CA THR A 28 -9.91 -6.93 -0.65
C THR A 28 -8.99 -5.92 0.02
N GLN A 29 -7.69 -6.21 0.06
CA GLN A 29 -6.73 -5.34 0.70
C GLN A 29 -6.82 -3.95 0.07
N GLU A 30 -7.03 -2.94 0.91
CA GLU A 30 -7.09 -1.57 0.44
C GLU A 30 -5.81 -1.22 -0.33
N ARG A 31 -5.98 -0.50 -1.43
CA ARG A 31 -4.86 -0.05 -2.26
C ARG A 31 -4.82 1.46 -2.26
N TYR A 32 -3.63 2.01 -2.19
CA TYR A 32 -3.39 3.44 -2.21
C TYR A 32 -2.57 3.81 -3.43
N GLN A 33 -2.85 4.97 -4.00
CA GLN A 33 -2.06 5.60 -5.03
C GLN A 33 -1.24 6.74 -4.39
N VAL A 34 0.08 6.72 -4.58
CA VAL A 34 0.97 7.82 -4.20
C VAL A 34 1.46 8.47 -5.49
N LEU A 35 1.27 9.78 -5.61
CA LEU A 35 1.67 10.61 -6.74
C LEU A 35 2.69 11.63 -6.28
N HIS A 36 3.88 11.61 -6.86
CA HIS A 36 4.92 12.62 -6.67
C HIS A 36 5.09 13.44 -7.94
N TYR A 37 4.82 14.73 -7.88
CA TYR A 37 5.05 15.67 -8.97
C TYR A 37 6.49 16.15 -8.90
N ILE A 38 7.27 15.83 -9.93
CA ILE A 38 8.72 16.00 -9.95
C ILE A 38 9.08 17.19 -10.83
N ARG A 39 9.91 18.09 -10.30
CA ARG A 39 10.57 19.16 -11.04
C ARG A 39 11.97 18.70 -11.44
N ARG A 40 12.28 18.79 -12.74
CA ARG A 40 13.61 18.47 -13.26
C ARG A 40 14.65 19.49 -12.81
N LYS A 41 15.91 19.07 -12.79
CA LYS A 41 17.07 19.90 -12.47
C LYS A 41 17.14 21.16 -13.36
N PRO A 42 17.42 22.35 -12.79
CA PRO A 42 17.59 23.57 -13.59
C PRO A 42 18.65 23.39 -14.68
N GLY A 43 18.39 23.90 -15.88
CA GLY A 43 19.30 23.80 -17.02
C GLY A 43 19.29 22.46 -17.78
N MET A 44 18.79 21.37 -17.20
CA MET A 44 18.59 20.10 -17.90
C MET A 44 17.36 20.18 -18.80
N SER A 45 17.40 19.76 -20.07
CA SER A 45 16.21 19.72 -20.95
C SER A 45 15.20 18.62 -20.56
N LYS A 46 13.94 18.71 -21.02
CA LYS A 46 12.94 17.66 -20.74
C LYS A 46 13.33 16.29 -21.31
N ALA A 47 13.92 16.26 -22.51
CA ALA A 47 14.37 15.02 -23.13
C ALA A 47 15.48 14.35 -22.30
N GLN A 48 16.46 15.12 -21.84
CA GLN A 48 17.52 14.61 -20.95
C GLN A 48 16.97 14.12 -19.61
N PHE A 49 15.97 14.83 -19.05
CA PHE A 49 15.28 14.41 -17.84
C PHE A 49 14.62 13.05 -18.02
N TYR A 50 13.81 12.87 -19.07
CA TYR A 50 13.13 11.60 -19.34
C TYR A 50 14.11 10.46 -19.65
N GLU A 51 15.15 10.72 -20.45
CA GLU A 51 16.20 9.75 -20.76
C GLU A 51 16.86 9.22 -19.48
N HIS A 52 17.28 10.11 -18.58
CA HIS A 52 17.89 9.70 -17.31
C HIS A 52 16.88 9.01 -16.39
N TRP A 53 15.66 9.55 -16.29
CA TRP A 53 14.66 9.03 -15.37
C TRP A 53 14.19 7.62 -15.74
N GLU A 54 13.98 7.36 -17.04
CA GLU A 54 13.54 6.08 -17.56
C GLU A 54 14.67 5.05 -17.62
N HIS A 55 15.84 5.42 -18.12
CA HIS A 55 16.87 4.43 -18.46
C HIS A 55 17.95 4.26 -17.40
N VAL A 56 18.13 5.22 -16.49
CA VAL A 56 19.12 5.18 -15.40
C VAL A 56 18.43 5.02 -14.05
N HIS A 57 17.56 5.97 -13.70
CA HIS A 57 16.94 6.01 -12.38
C HIS A 57 15.96 4.84 -12.17
N ALA A 58 15.13 4.51 -13.16
CA ALA A 58 14.12 3.46 -13.04
C ALA A 58 14.71 2.09 -12.64
N ARG A 59 15.92 1.75 -13.13
CA ARG A 59 16.58 0.47 -12.78
C ARG A 59 16.98 0.42 -11.31
N LYS A 60 17.48 1.53 -10.76
CA LYS A 60 17.85 1.65 -9.34
C LYS A 60 16.60 1.55 -8.47
N VAL A 61 15.54 2.24 -8.86
CA VAL A 61 14.26 2.22 -8.16
C VAL A 61 13.60 0.85 -8.22
N ALA A 62 13.64 0.16 -9.37
CA ALA A 62 13.09 -1.20 -9.51
C ALA A 62 13.75 -2.18 -8.54
N LEU A 63 15.08 -2.18 -8.45
CA LEU A 63 15.84 -3.05 -7.53
C LEU A 63 15.49 -2.80 -6.04
N TRP A 64 15.20 -1.55 -5.69
CA TRP A 64 14.74 -1.21 -4.34
C TRP A 64 13.27 -1.62 -4.13
N ALA A 65 12.39 -1.31 -5.10
CA ALA A 65 10.96 -1.56 -5.02
C ALA A 65 10.63 -3.06 -4.98
N GLU A 66 11.35 -3.92 -5.69
CA GLU A 66 11.18 -5.38 -5.65
C GLU A 66 11.41 -5.97 -4.25
N LYS A 67 12.21 -5.31 -3.42
CA LYS A 67 12.44 -5.71 -2.02
C LYS A 67 11.34 -5.22 -1.08
N SER A 68 10.55 -4.23 -1.51
CA SER A 68 9.44 -3.72 -0.73
C SER A 68 8.28 -4.72 -0.73
N GLN A 69 7.76 -5.03 0.45
CA GLN A 69 6.56 -5.87 0.59
C GLN A 69 5.27 -5.09 0.29
N THR A 70 5.35 -3.77 0.08
CA THR A 70 4.17 -2.91 -0.03
C THR A 70 3.97 -2.28 -1.40
N ALA A 71 5.03 -2.13 -2.20
CA ALA A 71 4.94 -1.61 -3.56
C ALA A 71 4.33 -2.66 -4.50
N ILE A 72 3.16 -2.37 -5.06
CA ILE A 72 2.49 -3.22 -6.06
C ILE A 72 2.98 -2.86 -7.48
N SER A 73 3.11 -1.56 -7.76
CA SER A 73 3.56 -1.10 -9.07
C SER A 73 4.12 0.31 -8.99
N TYR A 74 5.07 0.62 -9.86
CA TYR A 74 5.63 1.95 -10.09
C TYR A 74 5.51 2.33 -11.55
N HIS A 75 5.06 3.55 -11.82
CA HIS A 75 5.00 4.11 -13.16
C HIS A 75 5.60 5.52 -13.16
N GLN A 76 6.30 5.84 -14.24
CA GLN A 76 6.72 7.20 -14.55
C GLN A 76 5.76 7.76 -15.59
N VAL A 77 5.18 8.92 -15.31
CA VAL A 77 4.36 9.65 -16.27
C VAL A 77 5.19 10.81 -16.80
N HIS A 78 5.59 10.71 -18.07
CA HIS A 78 6.33 11.75 -18.78
C HIS A 78 5.37 12.85 -19.23
N THR A 79 5.08 13.79 -18.32
CA THR A 79 4.20 14.93 -18.56
C THR A 79 4.64 16.14 -17.75
N SER A 80 4.27 17.34 -18.20
CA SER A 80 4.68 18.59 -17.57
C SER A 80 3.49 19.53 -17.41
N GLY A 81 3.49 20.32 -16.35
CA GLY A 81 2.40 21.26 -16.06
C GLY A 81 2.70 22.19 -14.89
N LEU A 82 1.64 22.75 -14.33
CA LEU A 82 1.68 23.53 -13.10
C LEU A 82 0.90 22.80 -12.01
N VAL A 83 1.40 22.82 -10.77
CA VAL A 83 0.73 22.25 -9.60
C VAL A 83 0.88 23.21 -8.42
N ILE A 84 -0.12 23.26 -7.55
CA ILE A 84 0.02 23.99 -6.28
C ILE A 84 0.93 23.15 -5.38
N PRO A 85 2.09 23.67 -4.96
CA PRO A 85 2.96 22.93 -4.06
C PRO A 85 2.28 22.72 -2.70
N ASN A 86 2.29 21.48 -2.22
CA ASN A 86 1.75 21.11 -0.91
C ASN A 86 2.80 20.53 0.04
N GLY A 87 4.07 20.52 -0.38
CA GLY A 87 5.21 20.17 0.46
C GLY A 87 5.23 18.71 0.90
N SER A 88 6.42 18.14 0.99
CA SER A 88 6.66 16.79 1.44
C SER A 88 6.57 16.66 2.98
N SER A 89 5.54 17.20 3.64
CA SER A 89 5.38 16.97 5.08
C SER A 89 5.42 15.46 5.31
N SER A 90 6.18 15.00 6.31
CA SER A 90 6.22 13.57 6.67
C SER A 90 4.84 13.05 7.09
N ASP A 91 3.93 13.97 7.38
CA ASP A 91 2.65 13.69 8.01
C ASP A 91 1.58 13.60 6.92
N TRP A 92 1.21 12.36 6.62
CA TRP A 92 0.26 11.99 5.57
C TRP A 92 -1.18 12.44 5.86
N ASP A 93 -1.47 12.81 7.11
CA ASP A 93 -2.79 13.23 7.62
C ASP A 93 -2.84 14.74 7.97
N SER A 94 -1.79 15.48 7.63
CA SER A 94 -1.80 16.93 7.81
C SER A 94 -2.35 17.59 6.57
N ASP A 95 -3.43 18.36 6.72
CA ASP A 95 -3.77 19.38 5.75
C ASP A 95 -2.52 20.23 5.46
N PRO A 96 -2.24 20.59 4.19
CA PRO A 96 -1.18 21.55 3.92
C PRO A 96 -1.42 22.76 4.82
N PRO A 97 -0.38 23.34 5.44
CA PRO A 97 -0.57 24.48 6.32
C PRO A 97 -1.43 25.50 5.59
N SER A 98 -2.43 26.08 6.26
CA SER A 98 -3.23 27.16 5.69
C SER A 98 -2.32 28.37 5.50
N HIS A 99 -1.58 28.36 4.40
CA HIS A 99 -0.69 29.44 4.05
C HIS A 99 -1.60 30.60 3.63
N GLY A 100 -1.70 31.60 4.50
CA GLY A 100 -2.42 32.85 4.24
C GLY A 100 -1.88 33.65 3.05
N ASP A 101 -0.74 33.21 2.49
CA ASP A 101 -0.17 33.72 1.25
C ASP A 101 -0.56 32.80 0.08
N LEU A 102 -1.05 33.40 -1.01
CA LEU A 102 -1.42 32.70 -2.24
C LEU A 102 -0.25 31.82 -2.71
N ILE A 103 -0.39 30.51 -2.55
CA ILE A 103 0.59 29.55 -3.05
C ILE A 103 0.56 29.61 -4.58
N GLN A 104 1.62 30.17 -5.17
CA GLN A 104 1.73 30.26 -6.62
C GLN A 104 1.95 28.86 -7.21
N PRO A 105 1.23 28.50 -8.30
CA PRO A 105 1.50 27.24 -9.00
C PRO A 105 2.96 27.17 -9.46
N VAL A 106 3.58 26.00 -9.27
CA VAL A 106 4.97 25.73 -9.69
C VAL A 106 5.01 24.68 -10.80
N LYS A 107 6.07 24.73 -11.60
CA LYS A 107 6.28 23.78 -12.69
C LYS A 107 6.66 22.39 -12.15
N PHE A 108 6.13 21.37 -12.81
CA PHE A 108 6.62 20.00 -12.73
C PHE A 108 6.83 19.45 -14.16
N ASP A 109 7.68 18.45 -14.29
CA ASP A 109 8.08 17.83 -15.55
C ASP A 109 7.93 16.30 -15.56
N GLY A 110 7.49 15.68 -14.47
CA GLY A 110 7.10 14.27 -14.43
C GLY A 110 6.23 13.92 -13.22
N ILE A 111 5.56 12.76 -13.26
CA ILE A 111 4.82 12.22 -12.11
C ILE A 111 5.29 10.79 -11.81
N ALA A 112 5.87 10.57 -10.62
CA ALA A 112 6.11 9.23 -10.10
C ALA A 112 4.83 8.71 -9.45
N MET A 113 4.32 7.59 -9.95
CA MET A 113 3.04 7.02 -9.55
C MET A 113 3.22 5.61 -8.97
N TRP A 114 2.96 5.47 -7.68
CA TRP A 114 3.09 4.21 -6.94
C TRP A 114 1.73 3.68 -6.53
N LYS A 115 1.49 2.39 -6.72
CA LYS A 115 0.36 1.68 -6.11
C LYS A 115 0.90 0.86 -4.94
N VAL A 116 0.32 1.02 -3.75
CA VAL A 116 0.82 0.40 -2.52
C VAL A 116 -0.30 -0.21 -1.68
N THR A 117 0.02 -1.21 -0.86
CA THR A 117 -0.92 -1.84 0.10
C THR A 117 -0.99 -1.12 1.45
N SER A 118 0.06 -0.37 1.81
CA SER A 118 0.13 0.44 3.03
C SER A 118 1.02 1.66 2.79
N VAL A 119 0.48 2.85 3.04
CA VAL A 119 1.22 4.11 2.89
C VAL A 119 2.32 4.20 3.94
N GLU A 120 2.01 3.92 5.20
CA GLU A 120 2.96 3.99 6.32
C GLU A 120 4.18 3.10 6.08
N GLN A 121 3.95 1.82 5.77
CA GLN A 121 5.03 0.87 5.51
C GLN A 121 5.80 1.23 4.24
N PHE A 122 5.14 1.75 3.21
CA PHE A 122 5.83 2.27 2.03
C PHE A 122 6.77 3.43 2.38
N MET A 123 6.34 4.38 3.20
CA MET A 123 7.20 5.47 3.68
C MET A 123 8.36 4.93 4.54
N GLU A 124 8.15 3.88 5.33
CA GLU A 124 9.21 3.23 6.09
C GLU A 124 10.30 2.63 5.19
N THR A 125 9.92 2.05 4.04
CA THR A 125 10.91 1.50 3.09
C THR A 125 11.88 2.55 2.53
N MET A 126 11.53 3.84 2.58
CA MET A 126 12.43 4.93 2.17
C MET A 126 13.58 5.16 3.18
N LYS A 127 13.52 4.56 4.38
CA LYS A 127 14.63 4.59 5.34
C LYS A 127 15.73 3.58 5.03
N ASP A 128 15.50 2.67 4.09
CA ASP A 128 16.45 1.69 3.62
C ASP A 128 17.77 2.33 3.15
N GLN A 129 18.89 1.67 3.45
CA GLN A 129 20.21 2.22 3.16
C GLN A 129 20.50 2.29 1.66
N TYR A 130 20.05 1.31 0.88
CA TYR A 130 20.19 1.34 -0.57
C TYR A 130 19.37 2.50 -1.16
N TYR A 131 18.17 2.76 -0.66
CA TYR A 131 17.39 3.93 -1.06
C TYR A 131 18.18 5.23 -0.87
N LYS A 132 18.72 5.45 0.34
CA LYS A 132 19.48 6.67 0.66
C LYS A 132 20.75 6.82 -0.16
N ASP A 133 21.53 5.75 -0.28
CA ASP A 133 22.87 5.84 -0.86
C ASP A 133 22.86 5.76 -2.38
N VAL A 134 21.85 5.12 -2.98
CA VAL A 134 21.81 4.84 -4.42
C VAL A 134 20.69 5.62 -5.11
N VAL A 135 19.47 5.58 -4.57
CA VAL A 135 18.31 6.25 -5.20
C VAL A 135 18.39 7.75 -4.99
N VAL A 136 18.48 8.21 -3.74
CA VAL A 136 18.54 9.65 -3.41
C VAL A 136 19.80 10.31 -3.97
N ALA A 137 20.94 9.61 -3.97
CA ALA A 137 22.16 10.12 -4.60
C ALA A 137 21.99 10.33 -6.11
N ASP A 138 21.21 9.48 -6.78
CA ASP A 138 20.91 9.63 -8.21
C ASP A 138 19.93 10.77 -8.51
N GLU A 139 18.97 11.03 -7.61
CA GLU A 139 17.99 12.12 -7.75
C GLU A 139 18.66 13.48 -8.01
N ALA A 140 19.81 13.76 -7.38
CA ALA A 140 20.57 15.01 -7.57
C ALA A 140 21.08 15.23 -9.01
N ASN A 141 21.09 14.18 -9.85
CA ASN A 141 21.53 14.28 -11.24
C ASN A 141 20.45 14.83 -12.17
N PHE A 142 19.16 14.63 -11.84
CA PHE A 142 18.07 14.93 -12.76
C PHE A 142 16.88 15.67 -12.12
N MET A 143 16.76 15.69 -10.80
CA MET A 143 15.76 16.45 -10.06
C MET A 143 16.32 17.77 -9.53
N ASP A 144 15.43 18.73 -9.28
CA ASP A 144 15.77 19.99 -8.63
C ASP A 144 15.88 19.83 -7.10
N THR A 145 16.93 19.16 -6.65
CA THR A 145 17.13 18.84 -5.22
C THR A 145 17.45 20.05 -4.34
N GLU A 146 17.82 21.19 -4.94
CA GLU A 146 18.09 22.45 -4.24
C GLU A 146 16.82 23.32 -4.13
N GLY A 147 15.80 23.05 -4.96
CA GLY A 147 14.53 23.74 -4.94
C GLY A 147 13.54 23.28 -3.85
N PHE A 148 12.34 23.85 -3.88
CA PHE A 148 11.24 23.48 -2.99
C PHE A 148 10.97 21.97 -3.04
N GLY A 149 10.78 21.35 -1.87
CA GLY A 149 10.48 19.92 -1.74
C GLY A 149 11.56 18.99 -2.30
N ARG A 150 12.80 19.47 -2.46
CA ARG A 150 13.92 18.72 -3.06
C ARG A 150 13.58 18.12 -4.42
N GLY A 151 12.76 18.83 -5.20
CA GLY A 151 12.32 18.41 -6.53
C GLY A 151 10.98 17.68 -6.54
N ILE A 152 10.47 17.23 -5.39
CA ILE A 152 9.08 16.77 -5.26
C ILE A 152 8.22 17.97 -4.85
N VAL A 153 7.67 18.65 -5.85
CA VAL A 153 6.95 19.91 -5.63
C VAL A 153 5.55 19.71 -5.09
N ALA A 154 4.93 18.55 -5.34
CA ALA A 154 3.66 18.17 -4.73
C ALA A 154 3.57 16.65 -4.54
N ARG A 155 2.87 16.23 -3.47
CA ARG A 155 2.58 14.83 -3.17
C ARG A 155 1.07 14.65 -2.94
N PHE A 156 0.49 13.63 -3.54
CA PHE A 156 -0.90 13.24 -3.29
C PHE A 156 -0.95 11.77 -2.94
N ILE A 157 -1.74 11.42 -1.93
CA ILE A 157 -1.93 10.05 -1.48
C ILE A 157 -3.45 9.84 -1.37
N GLY A 158 -3.96 8.76 -1.95
CA GLY A 158 -5.38 8.50 -1.92
C GLY A 158 -5.71 7.02 -2.07
N LYS A 159 -6.81 6.60 -1.44
CA LYS A 159 -7.38 5.26 -1.65
C LYS A 159 -7.77 5.11 -3.12
N THR A 160 -7.37 3.99 -3.72
CA THR A 160 -7.74 3.63 -5.09
C THR A 160 -9.01 2.80 -5.07
N VAL A 161 -10.04 3.28 -5.77
CA VAL A 161 -11.29 2.55 -5.98
C VAL A 161 -11.28 1.99 -7.40
N ALA A 162 -11.22 0.67 -7.53
CA ALA A 162 -11.25 0.01 -8.82
C ALA A 162 -12.69 0.00 -9.37
N ILE A 163 -12.87 0.52 -10.58
CA ILE A 163 -14.17 0.54 -11.28
C ILE A 163 -14.15 -0.40 -12.48
N VAL A 164 -13.06 -0.40 -13.24
CA VAL A 164 -12.79 -1.30 -14.36
C VAL A 164 -11.35 -1.79 -14.26
N GLU A 165 -11.15 -3.11 -14.32
CA GLU A 165 -9.83 -3.73 -14.44
C GLU A 165 -9.85 -4.71 -15.63
N ASN A 166 -8.78 -4.73 -16.43
CA ASN A 166 -8.64 -5.61 -17.60
C ASN A 166 -9.85 -5.56 -18.57
N GLY A 167 -10.41 -4.37 -18.78
CA GLY A 167 -11.56 -4.14 -19.67
C GLY A 167 -12.90 -4.64 -19.12
N LYS A 168 -12.99 -5.03 -17.84
CA LYS A 168 -14.22 -5.52 -17.20
C LYS A 168 -14.59 -4.66 -15.99
N SER A 169 -15.89 -4.41 -15.82
CA SER A 169 -16.42 -3.80 -14.60
C SER A 169 -16.09 -4.68 -13.40
N VAL A 170 -15.51 -4.07 -12.36
CA VAL A 170 -15.25 -4.71 -11.06
C VAL A 170 -16.10 -4.12 -9.94
N VAL A 171 -17.03 -3.22 -10.27
CA VAL A 171 -18.01 -2.70 -9.31
C VAL A 171 -18.86 -3.85 -8.78
N GLY A 172 -18.87 -4.05 -7.46
CA GLY A 172 -19.58 -5.13 -6.78
C GLY A 172 -18.99 -6.54 -7.02
N SER A 173 -17.80 -6.67 -7.62
CA SER A 173 -17.20 -7.99 -7.86
C SER A 173 -16.80 -8.69 -6.56
N VAL A 174 -16.35 -7.93 -5.55
CA VAL A 174 -15.96 -8.46 -4.24
C VAL A 174 -17.13 -9.19 -3.57
N GLU A 175 -18.33 -8.59 -3.58
CA GLU A 175 -19.54 -9.20 -3.02
C GLU A 175 -19.95 -10.47 -3.78
N LYS A 176 -19.83 -10.45 -5.11
CA LYS A 176 -20.13 -11.62 -5.95
C LYS A 176 -19.13 -12.75 -5.74
N ASP A 177 -17.84 -12.44 -5.65
CA ASP A 177 -16.79 -13.43 -5.45
C ASP A 177 -16.87 -14.05 -4.05
N GLN A 178 -17.18 -13.24 -3.03
CA GLN A 178 -17.46 -13.72 -1.67
C GLN A 178 -18.73 -14.60 -1.62
N MET A 179 -19.79 -14.22 -2.33
CA MET A 179 -21.02 -15.01 -2.41
C MET A 179 -20.82 -16.34 -3.14
N MET A 180 -20.07 -16.35 -4.26
CA MET A 180 -19.70 -17.60 -4.94
C MET A 180 -18.78 -18.50 -4.09
N ALA A 181 -17.84 -17.91 -3.34
CA ALA A 181 -16.97 -18.66 -2.43
C ALA A 181 -17.78 -19.29 -1.28
N LEU A 182 -18.74 -18.55 -0.72
CA LEU A 182 -19.67 -19.07 0.28
C LEU A 182 -20.54 -20.20 -0.27
N ASP A 183 -21.14 -20.04 -1.46
CA ASP A 183 -21.93 -21.10 -2.11
C ASP A 183 -21.09 -22.37 -2.36
N THR A 184 -19.84 -22.21 -2.80
CA THR A 184 -18.92 -23.33 -3.02
C THR A 184 -18.56 -24.04 -1.72
N LEU A 185 -18.40 -23.30 -0.62
CA LEU A 185 -18.13 -23.86 0.71
C LEU A 185 -19.35 -24.56 1.30
N MET A 186 -20.54 -23.99 1.12
CA MET A 186 -21.82 -24.57 1.55
C MET A 186 -22.10 -25.88 0.82
N ASN A 187 -21.94 -25.91 -0.51
CA ASN A 187 -22.14 -27.12 -1.31
C ASN A 187 -21.09 -28.22 -1.06
N LYS A 188 -19.90 -27.88 -0.57
CA LYS A 188 -18.90 -28.87 -0.14
C LYS A 188 -19.23 -29.51 1.22
N LYS A 189 -19.97 -28.84 2.10
CA LYS A 189 -20.37 -29.41 3.40
C LYS A 189 -21.41 -30.53 3.27
N ASP A 190 -22.21 -30.53 2.20
CA ASP A 190 -23.19 -31.58 1.91
C ASP A 190 -22.55 -32.87 1.35
N MET A 191 -21.24 -32.88 1.07
CA MET A 191 -20.49 -34.07 0.65
C MET A 191 -19.75 -34.79 1.79
N VAL A 192 -19.83 -34.31 3.04
CA VAL A 192 -19.37 -35.11 4.19
C VAL A 192 -20.50 -36.07 4.58
N GLN A 193 -20.61 -37.19 3.85
CA GLN A 193 -21.44 -38.29 4.31
C GLN A 193 -20.92 -38.75 5.67
N PHE A 194 -21.79 -38.68 6.67
CA PHE A 194 -21.62 -39.31 7.97
C PHE A 194 -21.38 -40.81 7.75
N GLN A 195 -20.12 -41.25 7.79
CA GLN A 195 -19.82 -42.67 7.94
C GLN A 195 -20.16 -43.04 9.38
N TYR A 196 -21.34 -43.62 9.55
CA TYR A 196 -21.76 -44.28 10.78
C TYR A 196 -21.03 -45.62 10.85
N GLU A 197 -20.02 -45.75 11.70
CA GLU A 197 -19.51 -47.05 12.13
C GLU A 197 -20.31 -47.50 13.37
N PRO A 198 -21.02 -48.65 13.33
CA PRO A 198 -21.62 -49.21 14.52
C PRO A 198 -20.55 -49.93 15.35
N ASP A 199 -20.49 -49.58 16.63
CA ASP A 199 -19.66 -50.24 17.64
C ASP A 199 -19.84 -51.77 17.61
N MET A 200 -18.72 -52.50 17.69
CA MET A 200 -18.64 -53.89 18.15
C MET A 200 -17.75 -53.98 19.39
#